data_AF-A0A178EG60-F1
#
_entry.id   AF-A0A178EG60-F1
#
_cell.length_a   1.000
_cell.length_b   1.000
_cell.length_c   1.000
_cell.angle_alpha   90.00
_cell.angle_beta   90.00
_cell.angle_gamma   90.00
#
_symmetry.space_group_name_H-M   'P 1'
#
loop_
_entity.id
_entity.type
_entity.pdbx_description
1 polymer ?
#
loop_
_entity_poly.entity_id
_entity_poly.type
_entity_poly.pdbx_seq_one_letter_code
_entity_poly.pdbx_strand_id
1 'polypeptide(L)'
;MFEHFALRHIPPLLLASIWTVGGFMSFTHGPEAAILTYGLSQEIASSKAAWPLIRIEGSRVTTIGLAIWGIYLGGHLEAMDTLLACIGWMAVIDGFVCAKDGSPGSAKMRATYQSVVALWGLFGMTSGKYI
;
A
#
# COMPACT_ATOMS: atom_id res chain seq x y z
N MET A 1 -18.15 -0.91 -18.46
CA MET A 1 -17.32 -0.82 -17.22
C MET A 1 -17.74 -1.87 -16.19
N PHE A 2 -19.04 -2.05 -15.90
CA PHE A 2 -19.52 -3.03 -14.91
C PHE A 2 -19.69 -4.47 -15.40
N GLU A 3 -19.67 -4.74 -16.72
CA GLU A 3 -19.75 -6.11 -17.25
C GLU A 3 -18.55 -7.00 -16.90
N HIS A 4 -17.42 -6.40 -16.52
CA HIS A 4 -16.20 -7.09 -16.08
C HIS A 4 -16.02 -7.11 -14.56
N PHE A 5 -16.97 -6.57 -13.81
CA PHE A 5 -16.82 -6.50 -12.35
C PHE A 5 -17.19 -7.84 -11.71
N ALA A 6 -16.29 -8.36 -10.88
CA ALA A 6 -16.54 -9.48 -9.99
C ALA A 6 -16.30 -9.04 -8.55
N LEU A 7 -16.97 -9.68 -7.58
CA LEU A 7 -16.83 -9.32 -6.16
C LEU A 7 -15.38 -9.39 -5.66
N ARG A 8 -14.57 -10.28 -6.24
CA ARG A 8 -13.13 -10.41 -5.95
C ARG A 8 -12.29 -9.19 -6.38
N HIS A 9 -12.85 -8.25 -7.12
CA HIS A 9 -12.21 -6.99 -7.49
C HIS A 9 -12.36 -5.91 -6.41
N ILE A 10 -13.28 -6.08 -5.45
CA ILE A 10 -13.51 -5.08 -4.40
C ILE A 10 -12.24 -4.83 -3.55
N PRO A 11 -11.56 -5.85 -2.99
CA PRO A 11 -10.40 -5.61 -2.15
C PRO A 11 -9.27 -4.81 -2.83
N PRO A 12 -8.80 -5.18 -4.03
CA PRO A 12 -7.72 -4.43 -4.68
C PRO A 12 -8.13 -3.03 -5.13
N LEU A 13 -9.41 -2.81 -5.51
CA LEU A 13 -9.89 -1.47 -5.88
C LEU A 13 -10.06 -0.55 -4.67
N LEU A 14 -10.50 -1.09 -3.53
CA LEU A 14 -10.53 -0.36 -2.27
C LEU A 14 -9.11 0.02 -1.86
N LEU A 15 -8.17 -0.92 -1.94
CA LEU A 15 -6.75 -0.67 -1.66
C LEU A 15 -6.18 0.40 -2.60
N ALA A 16 -6.45 0.31 -3.90
CA ALA A 16 -6.01 1.29 -4.88
C ALA A 16 -6.47 2.71 -4.54
N SER A 17 -7.73 2.84 -4.11
CA SER A 17 -8.33 4.11 -3.69
C SER A 17 -7.66 4.65 -2.42
N ILE A 18 -7.49 3.79 -1.41
CA ILE A 18 -6.82 4.15 -0.15
C ILE A 18 -5.39 4.60 -0.42
N TRP A 19 -4.64 3.92 -1.28
CA TRP A 19 -3.25 4.30 -1.59
C TRP A 19 -3.14 5.54 -2.45
N THR A 20 -4.04 5.72 -3.42
CA THR A 20 -4.08 6.92 -4.24
C THR A 20 -4.27 8.16 -3.38
N VAL A 21 -5.30 8.16 -2.51
CA VAL A 21 -5.64 9.30 -1.65
C VAL A 21 -4.73 9.39 -0.44
N GLY A 22 -4.43 8.26 0.20
CA GLY A 22 -3.60 8.19 1.41
C GLY A 22 -2.16 8.62 1.16
N GLY A 23 -1.59 8.40 -0.03
CA GLY A 23 -0.26 8.89 -0.39
C GLY A 23 -0.13 10.42 -0.34
N PHE A 24 -1.24 11.17 -0.47
CA PHE A 24 -1.27 12.62 -0.33
C PHE A 24 -1.33 13.11 1.13
N MET A 25 -1.39 12.22 2.12
CA MET A 25 -1.51 12.62 3.53
C MET A 25 -0.42 13.59 3.98
N SER A 26 0.81 13.41 3.49
CA SER A 26 1.96 14.29 3.81
C SER A 26 1.80 15.73 3.30
N PHE A 27 0.88 15.97 2.35
CA PHE A 27 0.53 17.28 1.82
C PHE A 27 -0.76 17.83 2.45
N THR A 28 -1.75 16.97 2.73
CA THR A 28 -3.06 17.39 3.22
C THR A 28 -3.13 17.56 4.74
N HIS A 29 -2.47 16.67 5.49
CA HIS A 29 -2.48 16.66 6.97
C HIS A 29 -1.09 16.98 7.56
N GLY A 30 -0.07 17.10 6.70
CA GLY A 30 1.30 17.41 7.07
C GLY A 30 2.20 16.17 7.15
N PRO A 31 3.52 16.35 7.01
CA PRO A 31 4.49 15.25 6.94
C PRO A 31 4.62 14.49 8.27
N GLU A 32 4.53 15.19 9.41
CA GLU A 32 4.60 14.57 10.74
C GLU A 32 3.42 13.60 10.95
N ALA A 33 2.19 14.03 10.67
CA ALA A 33 1.00 13.19 10.74
C ALA A 33 1.09 11.98 9.80
N ALA A 34 1.66 12.15 8.61
CA ALA A 34 1.88 11.05 7.66
C ALA A 34 2.90 10.02 8.19
N ILE A 35 3.99 10.47 8.83
CA ILE A 35 5.01 9.58 9.43
C ILE A 35 4.40 8.77 10.59
N LEU A 36 3.59 9.41 11.44
CA LEU A 36 2.90 8.73 12.53
C LEU A 36 1.88 7.71 12.02
N THR A 37 1.11 8.08 11.00
CA THR A 37 0.12 7.20 10.38
C THR A 37 0.79 6.00 9.70
N TYR A 38 1.97 6.21 9.10
CA TYR A 38 2.77 5.11 8.58
C TYR A 38 3.21 4.13 9.68
N GLY A 39 3.41 4.64 10.91
CA GLY A 39 3.67 3.84 12.10
C GLY A 39 5.04 4.06 12.73
N LEU A 40 5.82 5.04 12.28
CA LEU A 40 7.11 5.39 12.88
C LEU A 40 6.94 6.10 14.22
N SER A 41 8.01 6.15 15.01
CA SER A 41 8.01 6.80 16.32
C SER A 41 7.82 8.32 16.24
N GLN A 42 7.36 8.93 17.33
CA GLN A 42 7.22 10.39 17.45
C GLN A 42 8.57 11.12 17.28
N GLU A 43 9.68 10.49 17.70
CA GLU A 43 11.03 11.02 17.51
C GLU A 43 11.34 11.24 16.02
N ILE A 44 11.02 10.25 15.17
CA ILE A 44 11.23 10.36 13.73
C ILE A 44 10.23 11.33 13.11
N ALA A 45 8.97 11.31 13.54
CA ALA A 45 7.92 12.16 12.99
C ALA A 45 8.22 13.66 13.18
N SER A 46 8.75 14.03 14.35
CA SER A 46 9.15 15.40 14.67
C SER A 46 10.44 15.85 13.95
N SER A 47 11.19 14.93 13.36
CA SER A 47 12.40 15.25 12.60
C SER A 47 12.05 15.84 11.23
N LYS A 48 12.30 17.14 11.05
CA LYS A 48 12.11 17.84 9.78
C LYS A 48 12.95 17.26 8.63
N ALA A 49 14.06 16.58 8.95
CA ALA A 49 14.88 15.90 7.95
C ALA A 49 14.17 14.69 7.31
N ALA A 50 13.20 14.08 7.99
CA ALA A 50 12.41 12.97 7.47
C ALA A 50 11.24 13.43 6.58
N TRP A 51 10.84 14.71 6.66
CA TRP A 51 9.65 15.21 5.97
C TRP A 51 9.72 15.18 4.43
N PRO A 52 10.86 15.49 3.78
CA PRO A 52 10.99 15.30 2.34
C PRO A 52 10.85 13.83 1.94
N LEU A 53 11.40 12.90 2.74
CA LEU A 53 11.36 11.47 2.45
C LEU A 53 9.93 10.92 2.50
N ILE A 54 9.13 11.29 3.52
CA ILE A 54 7.74 10.82 3.59
C ILE A 54 6.88 11.36 2.44
N ARG A 55 7.20 12.54 1.89
CA ARG A 55 6.52 13.07 0.70
C ARG A 55 6.86 12.28 -0.56
N ILE A 56 8.12 11.90 -0.70
CA ILE A 56 8.58 11.04 -1.80
C ILE A 56 7.93 9.65 -1.68
N GLU A 57 7.92 9.06 -0.49
CA GLU A 57 7.24 7.78 -0.23
C GLU A 57 5.73 7.87 -0.49
N GLY A 58 5.07 8.95 -0.03
CA GLY A 58 3.66 9.21 -0.33
C GLY A 58 3.37 9.24 -1.84
N SER A 59 4.24 9.89 -2.63
CA SER A 59 4.15 9.86 -4.09
C SER A 59 4.25 8.44 -4.66
N ARG A 60 5.17 7.60 -4.16
CA ARG A 60 5.32 6.21 -4.62
C ARG A 60 4.07 5.39 -4.32
N VAL A 61 3.50 5.54 -3.11
CA VAL A 61 2.25 4.87 -2.73
C VAL A 61 1.09 5.31 -3.62
N THR A 62 0.97 6.62 -3.91
CA THR A 62 -0.03 7.13 -4.87
C THR A 62 0.18 6.53 -6.26
N THR A 63 1.42 6.45 -6.75
CA THR A 63 1.74 5.84 -8.04
C THR A 63 1.28 4.38 -8.11
N ILE A 64 1.47 3.60 -7.04
CA ILE A 64 0.98 2.21 -6.98
C ILE A 64 -0.55 2.17 -7.04
N GLY A 65 -1.25 3.04 -6.30
CA GLY A 65 -2.71 3.14 -6.36
C GLY A 65 -3.23 3.47 -7.76
N LEU A 66 -2.61 4.43 -8.44
CA LEU A 66 -2.92 4.79 -9.82
C LEU A 66 -2.61 3.64 -10.80
N ALA A 67 -1.50 2.90 -10.58
CA ALA A 67 -1.16 1.75 -11.40
C ALA A 67 -2.21 0.64 -11.28
N ILE A 68 -2.70 0.33 -10.07
CA ILE A 68 -3.76 -0.66 -9.88
C ILE A 68 -5.04 -0.23 -10.63
N TRP A 69 -5.44 1.04 -10.51
CA TRP A 69 -6.59 1.57 -11.25
C TRP A 69 -6.39 1.49 -12.78
N GLY A 70 -5.22 1.89 -13.28
CA GLY A 70 -4.91 1.84 -14.72
C GLY A 70 -4.92 0.41 -15.27
N ILE A 71 -4.29 -0.52 -14.55
CA ILE A 71 -4.28 -1.96 -14.88
C ILE A 71 -5.71 -2.52 -14.90
N TYR A 72 -6.52 -2.17 -13.90
CA TYR A 72 -7.90 -2.63 -13.81
C TYR A 72 -8.76 -2.10 -14.96
N LEU A 73 -8.68 -0.79 -15.24
CA LEU A 73 -9.43 -0.16 -16.33
C LEU A 73 -8.99 -0.67 -17.71
N GLY A 74 -7.73 -1.11 -17.85
CA GLY A 74 -7.23 -1.80 -19.02
C GLY A 74 -7.59 -3.30 -19.12
N GLY A 75 -8.27 -3.86 -18.11
CA GLY A 75 -8.67 -5.28 -18.09
C GLY A 75 -7.52 -6.26 -17.82
N HIS A 76 -6.37 -5.79 -17.35
CA HIS A 76 -5.16 -6.61 -17.17
C HIS A 76 -5.10 -7.27 -15.77
N LEU A 77 -6.09 -8.13 -15.44
CA LEU A 77 -6.25 -8.66 -14.08
C LEU A 77 -5.07 -9.52 -13.59
N GLU A 78 -4.40 -10.30 -14.46
CA GLU A 78 -3.20 -11.06 -14.05
C GLU A 78 -2.01 -10.15 -13.71
N ALA A 79 -1.88 -9.02 -14.42
CA ALA A 79 -0.86 -8.02 -14.09
C ALA A 79 -1.17 -7.34 -12.75
N MET A 80 -2.45 -7.20 -12.42
CA MET A 80 -2.88 -6.70 -11.11
C MET A 80 -2.43 -7.66 -10.01
N ASP A 81 -2.71 -8.96 -10.15
CA ASP A 81 -2.26 -9.99 -9.20
C ASP A 81 -0.73 -10.01 -9.05
N THR A 82 0.01 -9.85 -10.16
CA THR A 82 1.48 -9.77 -10.13
C THR A 82 1.96 -8.55 -9.34
N LEU A 83 1.38 -7.38 -9.60
CA LEU A 83 1.70 -6.15 -8.85
C LEU A 83 1.36 -6.32 -7.37
N LEU A 84 0.23 -6.96 -7.05
CA LEU A 84 -0.18 -7.21 -5.67
C LEU A 84 0.80 -8.15 -4.96
N ALA A 85 1.26 -9.22 -5.63
CA ALA A 85 2.26 -10.12 -5.09
C ALA A 85 3.59 -9.40 -4.76
N CYS A 86 4.01 -8.45 -5.60
CA CYS A 86 5.22 -7.65 -5.37
C CYS A 86 5.15 -6.78 -4.10
N ILE A 87 3.95 -6.45 -3.60
CA ILE A 87 3.78 -5.74 -2.31
C ILE A 87 4.36 -6.56 -1.15
N GLY A 88 4.55 -7.88 -1.31
CA GLY A 88 5.22 -8.72 -0.33
C GLY A 88 6.62 -8.20 0.04
N TRP A 89 7.33 -7.56 -0.88
CA TRP A 89 8.60 -6.91 -0.56
C TRP A 89 8.43 -5.72 0.38
N MET A 90 7.38 -4.91 0.19
CA MET A 90 7.05 -3.83 1.10
C MET A 90 6.70 -4.38 2.49
N ALA A 91 6.00 -5.52 2.58
CA ALA A 91 5.69 -6.16 3.86
C ALA A 91 6.96 -6.49 4.66
N VAL A 92 7.99 -7.00 3.99
CA VAL A 92 9.29 -7.34 4.59
C VAL A 92 10.00 -6.09 5.09
N ILE A 93 10.14 -5.08 4.23
CA ILE A 93 10.87 -3.86 4.58
C ILE A 93 10.15 -3.04 5.65
N ASP A 94 8.84 -2.85 5.53
CA ASP A 94 8.07 -2.10 6.50
C ASP A 94 8.05 -2.81 7.86
N GLY A 95 7.96 -4.16 7.85
CA GLY A 95 8.09 -4.96 9.06
C GLY A 95 9.45 -4.80 9.73
N PHE A 96 10.54 -4.85 8.95
CA PHE A 96 11.91 -4.67 9.46
C PHE A 96 12.15 -3.27 10.04
N VAL A 97 11.77 -2.22 9.30
CA VAL A 97 11.96 -0.82 9.73
C VAL A 97 11.10 -0.53 10.95
N CYS A 98 9.81 -0.84 10.92
CA CYS A 98 8.92 -0.55 12.04
C CYS A 98 9.22 -1.42 13.29
N ALA A 99 9.92 -2.55 13.15
CA ALA A 99 10.36 -3.33 14.31
C ALA A 99 11.46 -2.60 15.10
N LYS A 100 12.26 -1.77 14.41
CA LYS A 100 13.35 -1.00 15.02
C LYS A 100 12.93 0.41 15.41
N ASP A 101 12.25 1.08 14.47
CA ASP A 101 12.03 2.53 14.47
C ASP A 101 10.53 2.90 14.61
N GLY A 102 9.68 1.88 14.74
CA GLY A 102 8.22 2.02 14.79
C GLY A 102 7.64 2.20 16.19
N SER A 103 6.41 2.70 16.23
CA SER A 103 5.59 2.71 17.43
C SER A 103 5.18 1.27 17.81
N PRO A 104 4.91 0.95 19.09
CA PRO A 104 4.52 -0.40 19.51
C PRO A 104 3.35 -0.96 18.68
N GLY A 105 3.53 -2.16 18.13
CA GLY A 105 2.52 -2.85 17.31
C GLY A 105 2.48 -2.47 15.82
N SER A 106 3.15 -1.38 15.41
CA SER A 106 3.20 -0.93 14.01
C SER A 106 3.80 -2.00 13.08
N ALA A 107 4.94 -2.59 13.46
CA ALA A 107 5.61 -3.62 12.67
C ALA A 107 4.71 -4.81 12.35
N LYS A 108 4.01 -5.33 13.37
CA LYS A 108 3.08 -6.45 13.22
C LYS A 108 1.92 -6.07 12.32
N MET A 109 1.34 -4.88 12.51
CA MET A 109 0.24 -4.39 11.68
C MET A 109 0.66 -4.30 10.21
N ARG A 110 1.77 -3.59 9.92
CA ARG A 110 2.34 -3.40 8.58
C ARG A 110 2.56 -4.73 7.86
N ALA A 111 3.37 -5.60 8.48
CA ALA A 111 3.72 -6.88 7.91
C ALA A 111 2.49 -7.74 7.64
N THR A 112 1.52 -7.77 8.57
CA THR A 112 0.33 -8.61 8.45
C THR A 112 -0.54 -8.18 7.27
N TYR A 113 -0.94 -6.90 7.21
CA TYR A 113 -1.90 -6.48 6.19
C TYR A 113 -1.28 -6.55 4.80
N GLN A 114 0.00 -6.17 4.65
CA GLN A 114 0.69 -6.24 3.36
C GLN A 114 0.92 -7.69 2.92
N SER A 115 1.16 -8.61 3.85
CA SER A 115 1.24 -10.05 3.53
C SER A 115 -0.08 -10.58 3.02
N VAL A 116 -1.21 -10.18 3.61
CA VAL A 116 -2.55 -10.57 3.10
C VAL A 116 -2.74 -10.09 1.66
N VAL A 117 -2.35 -8.85 1.36
CA VAL A 117 -2.42 -8.31 -0.01
C VAL A 117 -1.48 -9.06 -0.95
N ALA A 118 -0.26 -9.36 -0.52
CA ALA A 118 0.71 -10.09 -1.33
C ALA A 118 0.24 -11.51 -1.65
N LEU A 119 -0.31 -12.22 -0.66
CA LEU A 119 -0.89 -13.55 -0.85
C LEU A 119 -2.11 -13.51 -1.75
N TRP A 120 -2.95 -12.46 -1.67
CA TRP A 120 -4.07 -12.26 -2.59
C TRP A 120 -3.61 -12.25 -4.05
N GLY A 121 -2.55 -11.49 -4.34
CA GLY A 121 -1.92 -11.46 -5.67
C GLY A 121 -1.26 -12.78 -6.06
N LEU A 122 -0.50 -13.38 -5.13
CA LEU A 122 0.21 -14.65 -5.38
C LEU A 122 -0.76 -15.78 -5.77
N PHE A 123 -1.92 -15.84 -5.12
CA PHE A 123 -2.97 -16.81 -5.41
C PHE A 123 -3.91 -16.40 -6.55
N GLY A 124 -3.58 -15.36 -7.32
CA GLY A 124 -4.36 -14.98 -8.50
C GLY A 124 -5.81 -14.65 -8.18
N MET A 125 -6.10 -14.16 -6.97
CA MET A 125 -7.47 -14.04 -6.47
C MET A 125 -8.27 -12.96 -7.22
N THR A 126 -7.60 -11.99 -7.85
CA THR A 126 -8.26 -10.98 -8.67
C THR A 126 -8.62 -11.53 -10.04
N SER A 127 -7.67 -12.12 -10.75
CA SER A 127 -7.87 -12.71 -12.08
C SER A 127 -8.74 -13.96 -12.04
N GLY A 128 -8.78 -14.66 -10.90
CA GLY A 128 -9.42 -15.97 -10.78
C GLY A 128 -8.64 -17.08 -11.44
N LYS A 129 -7.32 -16.93 -11.61
CA LYS A 129 -6.50 -17.86 -12.37
C LYS A 129 -6.57 -19.32 -11.86
N TYR A 130 -6.84 -19.50 -10.57
CA TYR A 130 -6.87 -20.81 -9.91
C TYR A 130 -8.24 -21.17 -9.30
N ILE A 131 -9.31 -20.43 -9.65
CA ILE A 131 -10.69 -20.62 -9.14
C ILE A 131 -11.63 -20.76 -10.33
#